data_AF-A0A0D6LEU1-F1
#
_entry.id   AF-A0A0D6LEU1-F1
#
_cell.length_a   1.000
_cell.length_b   1.000
_cell.length_c   1.000
_cell.angle_alpha   90.00
_cell.angle_beta   90.00
_cell.angle_gamma   90.00
#
_symmetry.space_group_name_H-M   'P 1'
#
loop_
_entity.id
_entity.type
_entity.pdbx_description
1 polymer ?
#
loop_
_entity_poly.entity_id
_entity_poly.type
_entity_poly.pdbx_seq_one_letter_code
_entity_poly.pdbx_strand_id
1 'polypeptide(L)'
;MIRWIREEFGDYFTIACSGYPLGHPESPSYKADLLYLKSKCDAGAQFIVTQLFFEAEVFEQFVRDCREMGITVPIIPGIMPIMVKLLV
;
A
#
# COMPACT_ATOMS: atom_id res chain seq x y z
N MET A 1 8.11 -13.44 -2.74
CA MET A 1 9.12 -12.45 -3.21
C MET A 1 9.77 -11.71 -2.06
N ILE A 2 9.07 -10.83 -1.31
CA ILE A 2 9.68 -10.02 -0.21
C ILE A 2 10.48 -10.89 0.78
N ARG A 3 9.84 -11.94 1.31
CA ARG A 3 10.49 -12.89 2.23
C ARG A 3 11.79 -13.47 1.66
N TRP A 4 11.73 -13.95 0.41
CA TRP A 4 12.89 -14.51 -0.27
C TRP A 4 14.03 -13.48 -0.43
N ILE A 5 13.73 -12.22 -0.79
CA ILE A 5 14.75 -11.18 -0.88
C ILE A 5 15.41 -10.96 0.49
N ARG A 6 14.62 -10.97 1.58
CA ARG A 6 15.15 -10.84 2.94
C ARG A 6 16.01 -12.03 3.37
N GLU A 7 15.62 -13.25 3.01
CA GLU A 7 16.37 -14.46 3.32
C GLU A 7 17.71 -14.51 2.56
N GLU A 8 17.75 -14.11 1.29
CA GLU A 8 18.95 -14.19 0.45
C GLU A 8 19.91 -12.99 0.60
N PHE A 9 19.37 -11.78 0.77
CA PHE A 9 20.15 -10.53 0.72
C PHE A 9 20.12 -9.71 2.01
N GLY A 10 19.38 -10.16 3.04
CA GLY A 10 19.23 -9.43 4.30
C GLY A 10 18.70 -8.01 4.09
N ASP A 11 19.43 -7.03 4.65
CA ASP A 11 19.08 -5.61 4.59
C ASP A 11 19.72 -4.84 3.42
N TYR A 12 20.37 -5.54 2.48
CA TYR A 12 21.02 -4.89 1.34
C TYR A 12 20.03 -4.06 0.48
N PHE A 13 18.81 -4.57 0.30
CA PHE A 13 17.76 -3.88 -0.46
C PHE A 13 16.77 -3.18 0.45
N THR A 14 16.39 -1.96 0.06
CA THR A 14 15.16 -1.35 0.59
C THR A 14 13.97 -1.83 -0.23
N ILE A 15 12.96 -2.43 0.41
CA ILE A 15 11.83 -3.05 -0.28
C ILE A 15 10.56 -2.24 -0.06
N ALA A 16 9.96 -1.77 -1.14
CA ALA A 16 8.62 -1.18 -1.15
C ALA A 16 7.56 -2.24 -1.52
N CYS A 17 6.31 -2.02 -1.09
CA CYS A 17 5.18 -2.79 -1.61
C CYS A 17 4.00 -1.88 -2.00
N SER A 18 3.12 -2.38 -2.87
CA SER A 18 1.92 -1.65 -3.27
C SER A 18 0.83 -1.73 -2.20
N GLY A 19 0.10 -0.63 -1.99
CA GLY A 19 -1.14 -0.57 -1.21
C GLY A 19 -2.30 -0.01 -2.05
N TYR A 20 -3.53 -0.42 -1.78
CA TYR A 20 -4.70 0.01 -2.55
C TYR A 20 -5.71 0.68 -1.61
N PRO A 21 -5.79 2.03 -1.58
CA PRO A 21 -6.68 2.75 -0.66
C PRO A 21 -8.17 2.41 -0.79
N LEU A 22 -8.60 1.97 -1.99
CA LEU A 22 -9.97 1.52 -2.27
C LEU A 22 -10.10 -0.01 -2.32
N GLY A 23 -9.04 -0.73 -1.97
CA GLY A 23 -8.91 -2.19 -2.12
C GLY A 23 -8.54 -2.62 -3.54
N HIS A 24 -7.80 -3.72 -3.65
CA HIS A 24 -7.50 -4.33 -4.94
C HIS A 24 -8.79 -4.92 -5.58
N PRO A 25 -9.04 -4.74 -6.89
CA PRO A 25 -10.27 -5.21 -7.54
C PRO A 25 -10.48 -6.72 -7.48
N GLU A 26 -9.39 -7.49 -7.42
CA GLU A 26 -9.42 -8.95 -7.33
C GLU A 26 -9.41 -9.46 -5.88
N SER A 27 -9.27 -8.56 -4.89
CA SER A 27 -9.34 -8.93 -3.48
C SER A 27 -10.81 -9.19 -3.10
N PRO A 28 -11.10 -10.26 -2.33
CA PRO A 28 -12.48 -10.63 -1.98
C PRO A 28 -13.17 -9.60 -1.06
N SER A 29 -12.41 -8.74 -0.41
CA SER A 29 -12.90 -7.57 0.33
C SER A 29 -11.74 -6.62 0.62
N TYR A 30 -12.05 -5.36 0.95
CA TYR A 30 -11.07 -4.39 1.42
C TYR A 30 -10.29 -4.89 2.65
N LYS A 31 -10.99 -5.51 3.61
CA LYS A 31 -10.34 -6.10 4.81
C LYS A 31 -9.36 -7.22 4.44
N ALA A 32 -9.71 -8.08 3.49
CA ALA A 32 -8.81 -9.11 3.00
C ALA A 32 -7.57 -8.49 2.34
N ASP A 33 -7.74 -7.42 1.56
CA ASP A 33 -6.64 -6.68 0.94
C ASP A 33 -5.66 -6.12 1.98
N LEU A 34 -6.18 -5.53 3.06
CA LEU A 34 -5.36 -5.05 4.17
C LEU A 34 -4.63 -6.17 4.92
N LEU A 35 -5.23 -7.36 5.05
CA LEU A 35 -4.55 -8.52 5.64
C LEU A 35 -3.37 -8.98 4.77
N TYR A 36 -3.55 -9.00 3.45
CA TYR A 36 -2.43 -9.27 2.53
C TYR A 36 -1.36 -8.17 2.61
N LEU A 37 -1.76 -6.90 2.69
CA LEU A 37 -0.84 -5.79 2.89
C LEU A 37 -0.02 -5.95 4.18
N LYS A 38 -0.66 -6.30 5.30
CA LYS A 38 0.01 -6.61 6.57
C LYS A 38 1.03 -7.73 6.40
N SER A 39 0.65 -8.83 5.72
CA SER A 39 1.57 -9.94 5.48
C SER A 39 2.80 -9.57 4.65
N LYS A 40 2.67 -8.62 3.69
CA LYS A 40 3.80 -8.08 2.92
C LYS A 40 4.72 -7.26 3.82
N CYS A 41 4.16 -6.45 4.72
CA CYS A 41 4.92 -5.68 5.70
C CYS A 41 5.67 -6.60 6.68
N ASP A 42 5.00 -7.62 7.20
CA ASP A 42 5.57 -8.62 8.11
C ASP A 42 6.67 -9.46 7.46
N ALA A 43 6.60 -9.64 6.13
CA ALA A 43 7.65 -10.28 5.37
C ALA A 43 8.91 -9.40 5.16
N GLY A 44 8.86 -8.12 5.56
CA GLY A 44 10.01 -7.21 5.51
C GLY A 44 9.90 -6.06 4.49
N ALA A 45 8.68 -5.71 4.03
CA ALA A 45 8.50 -4.44 3.31
C ALA A 45 8.76 -3.26 4.25
N GLN A 46 9.50 -2.26 3.80
CA GLN A 46 9.90 -1.11 4.61
C GLN A 46 9.08 0.14 4.37
N PHE A 47 8.36 0.24 3.25
CA PHE A 47 7.37 1.28 3.02
C PHE A 47 6.33 0.83 1.99
N ILE A 48 5.19 1.53 1.98
CA ILE A 48 4.08 1.30 1.07
C ILE A 48 4.00 2.48 0.10
N VAL A 49 3.78 2.18 -1.18
CA VAL A 49 3.37 3.18 -2.19
C VAL A 49 1.96 2.84 -2.61
N THR A 50 1.04 3.80 -2.54
CA THR A 50 -0.37 3.53 -2.85
C THR A 50 -0.66 3.59 -4.35
N GLN A 51 -1.68 2.86 -4.77
CA GLN A 51 -2.40 3.17 -6.01
C GLN A 51 -2.97 4.60 -5.93
N LEU A 52 -3.17 5.22 -7.10
CA LEU A 52 -3.74 6.55 -7.23
C LEU A 52 -5.14 6.67 -6.61
N PHE A 53 -5.45 7.86 -6.13
CA PHE A 53 -6.74 8.28 -5.61
C PHE A 53 -6.93 9.78 -5.90
N PHE A 54 -8.17 10.27 -5.84
CA PHE A 54 -8.50 11.67 -6.14
C PHE A 54 -9.00 12.48 -4.93
N GLU A 55 -9.42 11.80 -3.86
CA GLU A 55 -9.91 12.42 -2.62
C GLU A 55 -8.92 12.16 -1.48
N ALA A 56 -8.55 13.19 -0.73
CA ALA A 56 -7.55 13.06 0.34
C ALA A 56 -8.07 12.16 1.47
N GLU A 57 -9.37 12.21 1.73
CA GLU A 57 -10.09 11.44 2.75
C GLU A 57 -9.94 9.93 2.55
N VAL A 58 -9.89 9.47 1.29
CA VAL A 58 -9.64 8.07 0.94
C VAL A 58 -8.27 7.62 1.45
N PHE A 59 -7.25 8.45 1.25
CA PHE A 59 -5.91 8.15 1.73
C PHE A 59 -5.81 8.22 3.25
N GLU A 60 -6.43 9.21 3.88
CA GLU A 60 -6.45 9.32 5.34
C GLU A 60 -7.12 8.11 6.00
N GLN A 61 -8.25 7.65 5.45
CA GLN A 61 -8.95 6.48 5.96
C GLN A 61 -8.10 5.22 5.78
N PHE A 62 -7.49 5.03 4.60
CA PHE A 62 -6.57 3.93 4.38
C PHE A 62 -5.40 3.92 5.37
N VAL A 63 -4.83 5.08 5.69
CA VAL A 63 -3.79 5.19 6.72
C VAL A 63 -4.35 4.78 8.08
N ARG A 64 -5.53 5.28 8.49
CA ARG A 64 -6.18 4.89 9.76
C ARG A 64 -6.36 3.37 9.85
N ASP A 65 -6.93 2.75 8.83
CA ASP A 65 -7.18 1.31 8.79
C ASP A 65 -5.87 0.49 8.85
N CYS A 66 -4.83 0.95 8.14
CA CYS A 66 -3.50 0.33 8.21
C CYS A 66 -2.94 0.37 9.64
N ARG A 67 -3.08 1.52 10.33
CA ARG A 67 -2.60 1.67 11.71
C ARG A 67 -3.38 0.80 12.70
N GLU A 68 -4.70 0.68 12.53
CA GLU A 68 -5.54 -0.22 13.33
C GLU A 68 -5.12 -1.69 13.17
N MET A 69 -4.59 -2.06 12.00
CA MET A 69 -4.04 -3.39 11.74
C MET A 69 -2.57 -3.58 12.15
N GLY A 70 -1.97 -2.58 12.79
CA GLY A 70 -0.58 -2.62 13.25
C GLY A 70 0.46 -2.48 12.13
N ILE A 71 0.07 -2.00 10.95
CA ILE A 71 1.02 -1.62 9.90
C ILE A 71 1.61 -0.26 10.29
N THR A 72 2.91 -0.20 10.59
CA THR A 72 3.58 1.02 11.08
C THR A 72 4.57 1.63 10.09
N VAL A 73 4.87 0.92 8.99
CA VAL A 73 5.78 1.41 7.95
C VAL A 73 5.25 2.71 7.31
N PRO A 74 6.15 3.57 6.77
CA PRO A 74 5.75 4.73 5.99
C PRO A 74 4.82 4.38 4.83
N ILE A 75 3.82 5.23 4.57
CA ILE A 75 2.86 5.08 3.48
C ILE A 75 2.94 6.34 2.62
N ILE A 76 3.35 6.18 1.36
CA ILE A 76 3.56 7.26 0.41
C ILE A 76 2.36 7.31 -0.55
N PRO A 77 1.65 8.45 -0.65
CA PRO A 77 0.52 8.56 -1.55
C PRO A 77 0.97 8.60 -3.02
N GLY A 78 0.41 7.73 -3.85
CA GLY A 78 0.54 7.80 -5.30
C GLY A 78 -0.41 8.85 -5.87
N ILE A 79 0.13 9.91 -6.49
CA ILE A 79 -0.67 10.99 -7.08
C ILE A 79 -0.47 11.00 -8.59
N MET A 80 -1.56 10.90 -9.35
CA MET A 80 -1.54 11.02 -10.80
C MET A 80 -2.20 12.35 -11.23
N PRO A 81 -1.44 13.30 -11.78
CA PRO A 81 -2.01 14.53 -12.32
C PRO A 81 -2.94 14.26 -13.48
N ILE A 82 -4.09 14.95 -13.51
CA ILE A 82 -4.99 14.92 -14.66
C ILE A 82 -4.47 15.91 -15.70
N MET A 83 -3.93 15.40 -16.81
CA MET A 83 -3.26 16.21 -17.84
C MET A 83 -4.20 16.73 -18.94
N VAL A 84 -5.42 16.20 -19.02
CA VAL A 84 -6.43 16.62 -20.00
C VAL A 84 -7.73 16.95 -19.29
N LYS A 85 -8.43 17.99 -19.78
CA LYS A 85 -9.68 18.45 -19.18
C LYS A 85 -10.72 17.32 -19.23
N LEU A 86 -11.13 16.81 -18.07
CA LEU A 86 -12.34 16.00 -17.96
C LEU A 86 -13.50 16.90 -18.38
N LEU A 87 -14.10 16.60 -19.52
CA LEU A 87 -15.41 17.13 -19.88
C LEU A 87 -16.42 16.43 -18.98
N VAL A 88 -16.59 16.97 -17.77
CA VAL A 88 -17.81 16.79 -16.98
C VAL A 88 -18.86 17.78 -17.43
#